data_AF-A0ABD5RM12-F1
#
_entry.id   AF-A0ABD5RM12-F1
#
_cell.length_a   1.000
_cell.length_b   1.000
_cell.length_c   1.000
_cell.angle_alpha   90.00
_cell.angle_beta   90.00
_cell.angle_gamma   90.00
#
_symmetry.space_group_name_H-M   'P 1'
#
loop_
_entity.id
_entity.type
_entity.pdbx_description
1 polymer ?
#
loop_
_entity_poly.entity_id
_entity_poly.type
_entity_poly.pdbx_seq_one_letter_code
_entity_poly.pdbx_strand_id
1 'polypeptide(L)'
;MPPAPDDRPRDADQRGDDPSFPEALASAFDATDAEIRVVARQAQDLADSGRYRADTSHELTPGVVVTELGDAPDDGLPSKWNWWVGALDLAYGDYAEFRIQAYRSE
;
A
#
# COMPACT_ATOMS: atom_id res chain seq x y z
N MET A 1 45.42 17.01 -12.36
CA MET A 1 44.99 15.63 -12.06
C MET A 1 43.71 15.75 -11.23
N PRO A 2 42.55 15.34 -11.74
CA PRO A 2 41.28 15.41 -11.01
C PRO A 2 41.28 14.44 -9.81
N PRO A 3 40.49 14.71 -8.75
CA PRO A 3 40.40 13.85 -7.56
C PRO A 3 39.66 12.53 -7.86
N ALA A 4 39.91 11.52 -7.01
CA ALA A 4 39.31 10.19 -7.05
C ALA A 4 37.77 10.23 -6.94
N PRO A 5 37.06 9.21 -7.48
CA PRO A 5 35.61 9.13 -7.31
C PRO A 5 35.26 8.96 -5.84
N ASP A 6 34.35 9.83 -5.42
CA ASP A 6 33.64 9.85 -4.15
C ASP A 6 32.88 8.52 -3.99
N ASP A 7 33.42 7.62 -3.17
CA ASP A 7 32.73 6.42 -2.68
C ASP A 7 31.80 6.84 -1.53
N ARG A 8 30.79 7.64 -1.88
CA ARG A 8 29.66 7.91 -1.00
C ARG A 8 28.76 6.67 -1.04
N PRO A 9 28.45 6.04 0.12
CA PRO A 9 27.44 4.99 0.16
C PRO A 9 26.11 5.56 -0.35
N ARG A 10 25.60 5.02 -1.46
CA ARG A 10 24.41 5.53 -2.18
C ARG A 10 23.07 5.01 -1.65
N ASP A 11 23.01 4.36 -0.49
CA ASP A 11 21.80 3.60 -0.13
C ASP A 11 21.25 3.83 1.29
N ALA A 12 21.70 4.87 2.01
CA ALA A 12 21.32 5.04 3.44
C ALA A 12 20.41 6.23 3.78
N ASP A 13 20.00 7.07 2.81
CA ASP A 13 19.29 8.33 3.11
C ASP A 13 17.96 8.55 2.36
N GLN A 14 17.46 7.58 1.59
CA GLN A 14 16.15 7.70 0.89
C GLN A 14 15.00 6.98 1.64
N ARG A 15 15.13 6.71 2.94
CA ARG A 15 14.08 6.06 3.76
C ARG A 15 13.20 7.07 4.54
N GLY A 16 13.49 8.37 4.41
CA GLY A 16 12.97 9.43 5.28
C GLY A 16 11.72 10.15 4.79
N ASP A 17 11.38 10.06 3.51
CA ASP A 17 10.31 10.86 2.88
C ASP A 17 9.29 10.01 2.11
N ASP A 18 9.20 8.70 2.39
CA ASP A 18 8.10 7.92 1.80
C ASP A 18 6.77 8.49 2.31
N PRO A 19 5.88 8.94 1.41
CA PRO A 19 4.63 9.57 1.81
C PRO A 19 3.82 8.57 2.63
N SER A 20 3.23 9.02 3.73
CA SER A 20 2.39 8.15 4.53
C SER A 20 1.26 7.53 3.68
N PHE A 21 0.76 6.33 4.03
CA PHE A 21 -0.39 5.72 3.32
C PHE A 21 -1.55 6.70 3.04
N PRO A 22 -2.05 7.50 4.00
CA PRO A 22 -3.15 8.43 3.70
C PRO A 22 -2.75 9.51 2.70
N GLU A 23 -1.51 9.99 2.73
CA GLU A 23 -1.00 11.04 1.84
C GLU A 23 -0.82 10.54 0.41
N ALA A 24 -0.26 9.34 0.25
CA ALA A 24 -0.14 8.67 -1.05
C ALA A 24 -1.51 8.39 -1.68
N LEU A 25 -2.46 7.89 -0.88
CA LEU A 25 -3.82 7.60 -1.33
C LEU A 25 -4.59 8.86 -1.70
N ALA A 26 -4.51 9.92 -0.90
CA ALA A 26 -5.16 11.21 -1.18
C ALA A 26 -4.61 11.88 -2.45
N SER A 27 -3.33 11.67 -2.76
CA SER A 27 -2.69 12.19 -3.96
C SER A 27 -3.09 11.41 -5.22
N ALA A 28 -3.31 10.10 -5.10
CA ALA A 28 -3.53 9.21 -6.24
C ALA A 28 -5.00 8.98 -6.59
N PHE A 29 -5.91 9.12 -5.64
CA PHE A 29 -7.32 8.77 -5.82
C PHE A 29 -8.26 9.92 -5.42
N ASP A 30 -9.28 10.15 -6.23
CA ASP A 30 -10.41 11.01 -5.88
C ASP A 30 -11.36 10.23 -4.96
N ALA A 31 -10.98 10.15 -3.67
CA ALA A 31 -11.71 9.44 -2.64
C ALA A 31 -11.99 10.36 -1.46
N THR A 32 -13.03 10.04 -0.69
CA THR A 32 -13.36 10.82 0.51
C THR A 32 -12.33 10.59 1.61
N ASP A 33 -12.16 11.56 2.51
CA ASP A 33 -11.30 11.40 3.70
C ASP A 33 -11.65 10.16 4.54
N ALA A 34 -12.92 9.77 4.56
CA ALA A 34 -13.37 8.58 5.27
C ALA A 34 -12.84 7.30 4.61
N GLU A 35 -12.94 7.20 3.29
CA GLU A 35 -12.42 6.07 2.51
C GLU A 35 -10.89 5.99 2.62
N ILE A 36 -10.20 7.12 2.46
CA ILE A 36 -8.74 7.20 2.58
C ILE A 36 -8.30 6.71 3.96
N ARG A 37 -8.92 7.19 5.04
CA ARG A 37 -8.57 6.77 6.40
C ARG A 37 -8.76 5.27 6.62
N VAL A 38 -9.86 4.70 6.15
CA VAL A 38 -10.15 3.27 6.31
C VAL A 38 -9.13 2.43 5.54
N VAL A 39 -8.85 2.79 4.28
CA VAL A 39 -7.91 2.04 3.44
C VAL A 39 -6.48 2.21 3.94
N ALA A 40 -6.08 3.42 4.33
CA ALA A 40 -4.76 3.67 4.93
C ALA A 40 -4.54 2.85 6.20
N ARG A 41 -5.59 2.71 7.04
CA ARG A 41 -5.51 1.89 8.24
C ARG A 41 -5.30 0.42 7.92
N GLN A 42 -6.07 -0.13 6.98
CA GLN A 42 -5.91 -1.52 6.57
C GLN A 42 -4.55 -1.78 5.90
N ALA A 43 -4.06 -0.83 5.10
CA ALA A 43 -2.73 -0.91 4.50
C ALA A 43 -1.62 -0.91 5.56
N GLN A 44 -1.75 -0.08 6.58
CA GLN A 44 -0.84 -0.07 7.72
C GLN A 44 -0.90 -1.39 8.50
N ASP A 45 -2.10 -1.88 8.83
CA ASP A 45 -2.26 -3.13 9.56
C ASP A 45 -1.68 -4.32 8.77
N LEU A 46 -1.83 -4.34 7.44
CA LEU A 46 -1.21 -5.35 6.58
C LEU A 46 0.32 -5.21 6.53
N ALA A 47 0.85 -4.00 6.44
CA ALA A 47 2.30 -3.75 6.47
C ALA A 47 2.91 -4.19 7.81
N ASP A 48 2.26 -3.84 8.92
CA ASP A 48 2.66 -4.17 10.29
C ASP A 48 2.60 -5.68 10.57
N SER A 49 1.69 -6.40 9.93
CA SER A 49 1.61 -7.86 10.04
C SER A 49 2.85 -8.57 9.47
N GLY A 50 3.59 -7.93 8.56
CA GLY A 50 4.70 -8.51 7.83
C GLY A 50 4.32 -9.62 6.84
N ARG A 51 3.03 -9.95 6.71
CA ARG A 51 2.52 -11.06 5.88
C ARG A 51 2.87 -10.86 4.41
N TYR A 52 2.60 -9.67 3.88
CA TYR A 52 2.96 -9.31 2.50
C TYR A 52 4.45 -9.56 2.21
N ARG A 53 5.34 -9.22 3.14
CA ARG A 53 6.78 -9.46 2.98
C ARG A 53 7.14 -10.93 3.04
N ALA A 54 6.50 -11.70 3.91
CA ALA A 54 6.73 -13.14 4.01
C ALA A 54 6.37 -13.86 2.70
N ASP A 55 5.25 -13.48 2.07
CA ASP A 55 4.73 -14.16 0.89
C ASP A 55 5.34 -13.65 -0.43
N THR A 56 5.60 -12.34 -0.54
CA THR A 56 6.09 -11.71 -1.79
C THR A 56 7.59 -11.44 -1.79
N SER A 57 8.27 -11.56 -0.65
CA SER A 57 9.65 -11.09 -0.42
C SER A 57 9.86 -9.57 -0.58
N HIS A 58 8.79 -8.77 -0.71
CA HIS A 58 8.84 -7.31 -0.87
C HIS A 58 8.17 -6.59 0.32
N GLU A 59 8.65 -5.38 0.65
CA GLU A 59 8.02 -4.53 1.68
C GLU A 59 6.74 -3.91 1.11
N LEU A 60 5.67 -3.88 1.92
CA LEU A 60 4.44 -3.21 1.51
C LEU A 60 4.59 -1.71 1.73
N THR A 61 4.83 -0.97 0.65
CA THR A 61 4.98 0.50 0.71
C THR A 61 3.72 1.21 0.23
N PRO A 62 3.52 2.49 0.59
CA PRO A 62 2.44 3.32 0.06
C PRO A 62 2.42 3.37 -1.48
N GLY A 63 3.59 3.41 -2.12
CA GLY A 63 3.70 3.37 -3.58
C GLY A 63 3.24 2.03 -4.20
N VAL A 64 3.54 0.91 -3.54
CA VAL A 64 3.04 -0.41 -3.96
C VAL A 64 1.52 -0.43 -3.87
N VAL A 65 0.94 -0.01 -2.74
CA VAL A 65 -0.51 0.04 -2.57
C VAL A 65 -1.17 0.90 -3.64
N VAL A 66 -0.66 2.11 -3.90
CA VAL A 66 -1.22 2.98 -4.95
C VAL A 66 -1.16 2.31 -6.33
N THR A 67 -0.06 1.64 -6.66
CA THR A 67 0.11 0.94 -7.94
C THR A 67 -0.93 -0.17 -8.09
N GLU A 68 -1.03 -1.05 -7.10
CA GLU A 68 -1.93 -2.20 -7.14
C GLU A 68 -3.42 -1.77 -7.13
N LEU A 69 -3.77 -0.73 -6.38
CA LEU A 69 -5.14 -0.19 -6.37
C LEU A 69 -5.49 0.55 -7.67
N GLY A 70 -4.51 1.09 -8.38
CA GLY A 70 -4.70 1.73 -9.69
C GLY A 70 -5.16 0.77 -10.77
N ASP A 71 -4.71 -0.49 -10.69
CA ASP A 71 -5.08 -1.55 -11.64
C ASP A 71 -6.47 -2.16 -11.38
N ALA A 72 -7.05 -1.90 -10.21
CA ALA A 72 -8.36 -2.43 -9.85
C ALA A 72 -9.47 -1.80 -10.72
N PRO A 73 -10.35 -2.60 -11.33
CA PRO A 73 -11.41 -2.11 -12.23
C PRO A 73 -12.57 -1.43 -11.50
N ASP A 74 -12.69 -1.62 -10.19
CA ASP A 74 -13.80 -1.11 -9.38
C ASP A 74 -13.68 0.39 -9.07
N ASP A 75 -14.84 1.04 -8.93
CA ASP A 75 -14.94 2.41 -8.44
C ASP A 75 -14.97 2.45 -6.90
N GLY A 76 -14.33 3.48 -6.34
CA GLY A 76 -14.23 3.68 -4.89
C GLY A 76 -13.04 2.96 -4.25
N LEU A 77 -12.34 3.67 -3.38
CA LEU A 77 -11.08 3.19 -2.79
C LEU A 77 -11.26 1.91 -1.93
N PRO A 78 -12.32 1.74 -1.12
CA PRO A 78 -12.54 0.50 -0.39
C PRO A 78 -12.81 -0.71 -1.28
N SER A 79 -13.49 -0.50 -2.42
CA SER A 79 -13.75 -1.56 -3.40
C SER A 79 -12.46 -2.03 -4.06
N LYS A 80 -11.62 -1.07 -4.52
CA LYS A 80 -10.29 -1.35 -5.07
C LYS A 80 -9.42 -2.14 -4.09
N TRP A 81 -9.45 -1.74 -2.80
CA TRP A 81 -8.74 -2.46 -1.74
C TRP A 81 -9.20 -3.90 -1.60
N ASN A 82 -10.52 -4.12 -1.53
CA ASN A 82 -11.08 -5.46 -1.41
C ASN A 82 -10.82 -6.33 -2.64
N TRP A 83 -10.78 -5.75 -3.83
CA TRP A 83 -10.37 -6.44 -5.05
C TRP A 83 -8.94 -6.94 -4.96
N TRP A 84 -8.00 -6.08 -4.57
CA TRP A 84 -6.58 -6.42 -4.46
C TRP A 84 -6.32 -7.44 -3.34
N VAL A 85 -6.89 -7.22 -2.15
CA VAL A 85 -6.81 -8.18 -1.05
C VAL A 85 -7.43 -9.53 -1.43
N GLY A 86 -8.49 -9.52 -2.24
CA GLY A 86 -9.07 -10.75 -2.80
C GLY A 86 -8.10 -11.49 -3.74
N ALA A 87 -7.32 -10.76 -4.54
CA ALA A 87 -6.28 -11.36 -5.37
C ALA A 87 -5.14 -11.96 -4.52
N LEU A 88 -4.72 -11.28 -3.45
CA LEU A 88 -3.75 -11.80 -2.50
C LEU A 88 -4.26 -13.06 -1.78
N ASP A 89 -5.52 -13.07 -1.35
CA ASP A 89 -6.16 -14.22 -0.70
C ASP A 89 -6.22 -15.43 -1.64
N LEU A 90 -6.49 -15.20 -2.93
CA LEU A 90 -6.48 -16.26 -3.93
C LEU A 90 -5.08 -16.82 -4.20
N ALA A 91 -4.05 -15.97 -4.16
CA ALA A 91 -2.67 -16.35 -4.45
C ALA A 91 -1.96 -17.03 -3.26
N TYR A 92 -2.18 -16.53 -2.04
CA TYR A 92 -1.40 -16.87 -0.86
C TYR A 92 -2.25 -17.39 0.32
N GLY A 93 -3.55 -17.05 0.37
CA GLY A 93 -4.45 -17.44 1.46
C GLY A 93 -4.33 -16.58 2.73
N ASP A 94 -5.39 -16.61 3.54
CA ASP A 94 -5.67 -15.80 4.74
C ASP A 94 -5.37 -14.29 4.65
N TYR A 95 -5.63 -13.69 3.51
CA TYR A 95 -5.71 -12.22 3.39
C TYR A 95 -7.14 -11.71 3.65
N ALA A 96 -8.12 -12.61 3.73
CA ALA A 96 -9.52 -12.29 3.98
C ALA A 96 -9.77 -11.40 5.21
N GLU A 97 -8.90 -11.43 6.23
CA GLU A 97 -8.97 -10.61 7.44
C GLU A 97 -8.71 -9.12 7.20
N PHE A 98 -7.93 -8.79 6.16
CA PHE A 98 -7.58 -7.40 5.83
C PHE A 98 -8.64 -6.72 4.95
N ARG A 99 -9.69 -7.44 4.53
CA ARG A 99 -10.78 -6.86 3.74
C ARG A 99 -11.57 -5.86 4.57
N ILE A 100 -11.94 -4.75 3.94
CA ILE A 100 -12.85 -3.77 4.50
C ILE A 100 -14.26 -4.34 4.36
N GLN A 101 -14.86 -4.72 5.48
CA GLN A 101 -16.28 -5.01 5.49
C GLN A 101 -17.02 -3.68 5.37
N ALA A 102 -17.61 -3.42 4.20
CA ALA A 102 -18.56 -2.32 4.08
C ALA A 102 -19.69 -2.57 5.07
N TYR A 103 -19.88 -1.65 6.02
CA TYR A 103 -21.21 -1.53 6.62
C TYR A 103 -22.15 -1.23 5.46
N ARG A 104 -23.20 -2.04 5.34
CA ARG A 104 -24.34 -1.68 4.50
C ARG A 104 -24.86 -0.35 5.05
N SER A 105 -24.50 0.75 4.42
CA SER A 105 -25.20 2.01 4.58
C SER A 105 -26.55 1.81 3.91
N GLU A 106 -27.54 1.46 4.72
CA GLU A 106 -28.96 1.46 4.33
C GLU A 106 -29.46 2.89 4.06
#